data_AF-A0A953B3C6-F1
#
_entry.id   AF-A0A953B3C6-F1
#
_cell.length_a   1.000
_cell.length_b   1.000
_cell.length_c   1.000
_cell.angle_alpha   90.00
_cell.angle_beta   90.00
_cell.angle_gamma   90.00
#
_symmetry.space_group_name_H-M   'P 1'
#
loop_
_entity.id
_entity.type
_entity.pdbx_description
1 polymer ?
#
loop_
_entity_poly.entity_id
_entity_poly.type
_entity_poly.pdbx_seq_one_letter_code
_entity_poly.pdbx_strand_id
1 'polypeptide(L)'
;MRHYRVLRIVAKLLTPLILLFALYVQFHGDLGPGGGFQAGVIFAVGFILYGLIFGVDEARRFLRPAVVRTGIALGVMIYAGVGVVALLG
;
A
#
# COMPACT_ATOMS: atom_id res chain seq x y z
N MET A 1 17.72 -12.84 -9.04
CA MET A 1 18.27 -12.25 -7.79
C MET A 1 18.64 -13.31 -6.73
N ARG A 2 19.23 -14.47 -7.06
CA ARG A 2 19.57 -15.51 -6.04
C ARG A 2 20.87 -15.24 -5.27
N HIS A 3 21.69 -14.28 -5.70
CA HIS A 3 23.04 -14.07 -5.15
C HIS A 3 23.18 -12.83 -4.24
N TYR A 4 22.25 -11.87 -4.24
CA TYR A 4 22.36 -10.64 -3.44
C TYR A 4 21.75 -10.78 -2.05
N ARG A 5 22.48 -11.43 -1.14
CA ARG A 5 22.01 -11.71 0.24
C ARG A 5 21.79 -10.43 1.06
N VAL A 6 22.66 -9.43 0.93
CA VAL A 6 22.51 -8.13 1.61
C VAL A 6 21.22 -7.44 1.20
N LEU A 7 20.97 -7.35 -0.11
CA LEU A 7 19.77 -6.70 -0.65
C LEU A 7 18.49 -7.37 -0.15
N ARG A 8 18.48 -8.71 -0.07
CA ARG A 8 17.35 -9.48 0.48
C ARG A 8 17.10 -9.17 1.95
N ILE A 9 18.15 -9.07 2.76
CA ILE A 9 18.04 -8.76 4.19
C ILE A 9 17.52 -7.32 4.38
N VAL A 10 18.13 -6.36 3.69
CA VAL A 10 17.75 -4.95 3.77
C VAL A 10 16.31 -4.75 3.29
N ALA A 11 15.92 -5.33 2.16
CA ALA A 11 14.53 -5.24 1.69
C ALA A 11 13.54 -5.85 2.68
N LYS A 12 13.86 -7.00 3.29
CA LYS A 12 13.01 -7.62 4.32
C LYS A 12 12.78 -6.71 5.52
N LEU A 13 13.81 -5.94 5.91
CA LEU A 13 13.74 -4.98 7.01
C LEU A 13 12.99 -3.70 6.60
N LEU A 14 13.22 -3.19 5.39
CA LEU A 14 12.63 -1.96 4.90
C LEU A 14 11.16 -2.11 4.51
N THR A 15 10.72 -3.24 3.95
CA THR A 15 9.32 -3.44 3.55
C THR A 15 8.33 -3.09 4.67
N PRO A 16 8.41 -3.65 5.90
CA PRO A 16 7.48 -3.28 6.97
C PRO A 16 7.61 -1.82 7.41
N LEU A 17 8.81 -1.22 7.36
CA LEU A 17 9.01 0.20 7.68
C LEU A 17 8.35 1.11 6.65
N ILE A 18 8.45 0.79 5.35
CA ILE A 18 7.80 1.52 4.27
C ILE A 18 6.28 1.46 4.43
N LEU A 19 5.73 0.27 4.74
CA LEU A 19 4.29 0.09 4.96
C LEU A 19 3.80 0.86 6.20
N LEU A 20 4.58 0.84 7.29
CA LEU A 20 4.29 1.62 8.49
C LEU A 20 4.32 3.12 8.19
N PHE A 21 5.29 3.59 7.42
CA PHE A 21 5.38 4.98 7.01
C PHE A 21 4.20 5.38 6.11
N ALA A 22 3.75 4.50 5.22
CA ALA A 22 2.56 4.74 4.42
C ALA A 22 1.31 4.93 5.30
N LEU A 23 1.15 4.13 6.35
CA LEU A 23 0.09 4.30 7.34
C LEU A 23 0.22 5.62 8.10
N TYR A 24 1.44 6.00 8.51
CA TYR A 24 1.68 7.29 9.13
C TYR A 24 1.21 8.45 8.23
N VAL A 25 1.62 8.46 6.96
CA VAL A 25 1.23 9.48 5.96
C VAL A 25 -0.27 9.49 5.70
N GLN A 26 -0.93 8.32 5.75
CA GLN A 26 -2.39 8.21 5.61
C GLN A 26 -3.13 8.89 6.77
N PHE A 27 -2.67 8.69 8.00
CA PHE A 27 -3.36 9.15 9.21
C PHE A 27 -2.97 10.56 9.67
N HIS A 28 -1.84 11.10 9.21
CA HIS A 28 -1.34 12.43 9.59
C HIS A 28 -1.31 13.40 8.40
N GLY A 29 -2.05 13.11 7.34
CA GLY A 29 -2.12 13.96 6.14
C GLY A 29 -2.87 15.28 6.36
N ASP A 30 -3.56 15.43 7.49
CA ASP A 30 -4.21 16.65 7.96
C ASP A 30 -3.24 17.58 8.71
N LEU A 31 -2.21 17.01 9.35
CA LEU A 31 -1.22 17.74 10.16
C LEU A 31 0.06 18.14 9.39
N GLY A 32 0.22 17.68 8.16
CA GLY A 32 1.41 17.95 7.33
C GLY A 32 1.20 17.56 5.87
N PRO A 33 2.24 17.71 5.01
CA PRO A 33 2.15 17.25 3.63
C PRO A 33 1.93 15.74 3.59
N GLY A 34 0.80 15.30 3.01
CA GLY A 34 0.40 13.91 3.10
C GLY A 34 -0.95 13.61 2.43
N GLY A 35 -1.61 12.55 2.92
CA GLY A 35 -2.95 12.15 2.49
C GLY A 35 -2.99 10.80 1.78
N GLY A 36 -4.20 10.37 1.43
CA GLY A 36 -4.45 9.01 0.95
C GLY A 36 -3.78 8.64 -0.37
N PHE A 37 -3.64 9.60 -1.29
CA PHE A 37 -2.96 9.34 -2.57
C PHE A 37 -1.47 9.06 -2.37
N GLN A 38 -0.76 9.91 -1.61
CA GLN A 38 0.66 9.75 -1.34
C GLN A 38 0.93 8.48 -0.53
N ALA A 39 0.12 8.22 0.50
CA ALA A 39 0.18 6.97 1.26
C ALA A 39 0.01 5.73 0.36
N GLY A 40 -0.96 5.76 -0.56
CA GLY A 40 -1.18 4.69 -1.54
C GLY A 40 0.03 4.43 -2.44
N VAL A 41 0.70 5.48 -2.92
CA VAL A 41 1.94 5.35 -3.72
C VAL A 41 3.06 4.71 -2.89
N ILE A 42 3.24 5.10 -1.63
CA ILE A 42 4.25 4.52 -0.74
C ILE A 42 3.95 3.04 -0.48
N PHE A 43 2.69 2.67 -0.25
CA PHE A 43 2.24 1.27 -0.17
C PHE A 43 2.63 0.49 -1.43
N ALA A 44 2.34 1.03 -2.61
CA ALA A 44 2.66 0.40 -3.89
C ALA A 44 4.18 0.19 -4.03
N VAL A 45 5.00 1.18 -3.70
CA VAL A 45 6.47 1.07 -3.71
C VAL A 45 6.96 -0.03 -2.77
N GLY A 46 6.39 -0.17 -1.58
CA GLY A 46 6.73 -1.25 -0.64
C GLY A 46 6.51 -2.65 -1.23
N PHE A 47 5.39 -2.86 -1.92
CA PHE A 47 5.09 -4.12 -2.59
C PHE A 47 5.89 -4.34 -3.89
N ILE A 48 6.17 -3.28 -4.65
CA ILE A 48 7.05 -3.35 -5.83
C ILE A 48 8.46 -3.75 -5.40
N LEU A 49 9.02 -3.12 -4.37
CA LEU A 49 10.32 -3.49 -3.80
C LEU A 49 10.32 -4.97 -3.39
N TYR A 50 9.28 -5.42 -2.68
CA TYR A 50 9.17 -6.82 -2.28
C TYR A 50 9.14 -7.75 -3.50
N GLY A 51 8.35 -7.45 -4.52
CA GLY A 51 8.28 -8.23 -5.77
C GLY A 51 9.59 -8.27 -6.55
N LEU A 52 10.34 -7.16 -6.61
CA LEU A 52 11.64 -7.10 -7.28
C LEU A 52 12.70 -7.99 -6.58
N ILE A 53 12.66 -8.09 -5.25
CA ILE A 53 13.68 -8.80 -4.47
C ILE A 53 13.33 -10.27 -4.20
N PHE A 54 12.06 -10.56 -3.92
CA PHE A 54 11.57 -11.88 -3.54
C PHE A 54 10.85 -12.62 -4.69
N GLY A 55 10.45 -11.90 -5.73
CA GLY A 55 9.73 -12.43 -6.88
C GLY A 55 8.27 -12.00 -6.90
N VAL A 56 7.73 -11.84 -8.11
CA VAL A 56 6.34 -11.40 -8.33
C VAL A 56 5.34 -12.42 -7.77
N ASP A 57 5.64 -13.72 -7.86
CA ASP A 57 4.76 -14.77 -7.32
C ASP A 57 4.64 -14.69 -5.80
N GLU A 58 5.73 -14.36 -5.09
CA GLU A 58 5.70 -14.15 -3.65
C GLU A 58 4.91 -12.89 -3.29
N ALA A 59 5.08 -11.79 -4.02
CA ALA A 59 4.27 -10.58 -3.83
C ALA A 59 2.77 -10.84 -4.06
N ARG A 60 2.42 -11.65 -5.07
CA ARG A 60 1.04 -12.04 -5.41
C ARG A 60 0.36 -12.90 -4.36
N ARG A 61 1.09 -13.53 -3.44
CA ARG A 61 0.46 -14.23 -2.30
C ARG A 61 -0.31 -13.26 -1.40
N PHE A 62 0.20 -12.04 -1.25
CA PHE A 62 -0.45 -10.98 -0.50
C PHE A 62 -1.34 -10.11 -1.39
N LEU A 63 -0.87 -9.80 -2.60
CA LEU A 63 -1.59 -8.98 -3.59
C LEU A 63 -2.27 -9.84 -4.68
N ARG A 64 -3.13 -10.75 -4.26
CA ARG A 64 -3.91 -11.56 -5.22
C ARG A 64 -4.79 -10.62 -6.05
N PRO A 65 -4.97 -10.84 -7.37
CA PRO A 65 -5.78 -9.95 -8.22
C PRO A 65 -7.22 -9.75 -7.72
N ALA A 66 -7.79 -10.75 -7.06
CA ALA A 66 -9.10 -10.63 -6.43
C ALA A 66 -9.11 -9.66 -5.23
N VAL A 67 -8.08 -9.72 -4.37
CA VAL A 67 -7.93 -8.83 -3.21
C VAL A 67 -7.76 -7.38 -3.68
N VAL A 68 -6.89 -7.15 -4.66
CA VAL A 68 -6.67 -5.80 -5.22
C VAL A 68 -7.95 -5.25 -5.85
N ARG A 69 -8.65 -6.03 -6.68
CA ARG A 69 -9.91 -5.60 -7.31
C ARG A 69 -10.99 -5.29 -6.27
N THR A 70 -11.12 -6.15 -5.26
CA THR A 70 -12.09 -5.94 -4.17
C THR A 70 -11.74 -4.69 -3.37
N GLY A 71 -10.46 -4.48 -3.06
CA GLY A 71 -9.99 -3.28 -2.36
C GLY A 71 -10.26 -1.98 -3.14
N ILE A 72 -10.04 -1.97 -4.46
CA ILE A 72 -10.38 -0.82 -5.31
C ILE A 72 -11.89 -0.54 -5.27
N ALA A 73 -12.72 -1.57 -5.47
CA ALA A 73 -14.17 -1.41 -5.43
C ALA A 73 -14.66 -0.91 -4.06
N LEU A 74 -14.13 -1.46 -2.97
CA LEU A 74 -14.44 -1.01 -1.61
C LEU A 74 -14.03 0.45 -1.37
N GLY A 75 -12.85 0.87 -1.84
CA GLY A 75 -12.40 2.25 -1.72
C GLY A 75 -13.33 3.24 -2.42
N VAL A 76 -13.75 2.92 -3.65
CA VAL A 76 -14.73 3.73 -4.39
C VAL A 76 -16.08 3.76 -3.68
N MET A 77 -16.56 2.62 -3.20
CA MET A 77 -17.83 2.52 -2.47
C MET A 77 -17.82 3.33 -1.17
N ILE A 78 -16.72 3.32 -0.41
CA ILE A 78 -16.58 4.12 0.80
C ILE A 78 -16.62 5.62 0.45
N TYR A 79 -15.84 6.04 -0.55
CA TYR A 79 -15.79 7.45 -0.96
C TYR A 79 -17.16 7.96 -1.43
N ALA A 80 -17.82 7.21 -2.33
CA ALA A 80 -19.15 7.56 -2.81
C ALA A 80 -20.20 7.52 -1.69
N GLY A 81 -20.13 6.52 -0.81
CA GLY A 81 -21.04 6.36 0.33
C GLY A 81 -20.97 7.54 1.31
N VAL A 82 -19.77 8.00 1.64
CA VAL A 82 -19.59 9.21 2.48
C VAL A 82 -20.25 10.43 1.82
N GLY A 83 -20.09 10.59 0.50
CA GLY A 83 -20.75 11.68 -0.25
C GLY A 83 -22.28 11.59 -0.23
N VAL A 84 -22.85 10.40 -0.42
CA VAL A 84 -24.31 10.19 -0.34
C VAL A 84 -24.84 10.50 1.05
N VAL A 85 -24.17 10.02 2.11
CA VAL A 85 -24.58 10.32 3.50
C VAL A 85 -24.54 11.83 3.75
N ALA A 86 -23.53 12.53 3.26
CA ALA A 86 -23.42 13.99 3.38
C ALA A 86 -24.51 14.77 2.60
N LEU A 87 -25.14 14.17 1.58
CA LEU A 87 -26.27 14.77 0.87
C LEU A 87 -27.63 14.51 1.56
N LEU A 88 -27.71 13.48 2.40
CA LEU A 88 -28.93 13.07 3.09
C LEU A 88 -29.05 13.66 4.50
N GLY A 89 -27.96 14.17 5.06
CA GLY A 89 -27.93 14.94 6.32
C GLY A 89 -27.90 16.44 6.07
#